data_AF-A0A7Y4TEM7-F1
#
_entry.id   AF-A0A7Y4TEM7-F1
#
_cell.length_a   1.000
_cell.length_b   1.000
_cell.length_c   1.000
_cell.angle_alpha   90.00
_cell.angle_beta   90.00
_cell.angle_gamma   90.00
#
_symmetry.space_group_name_H-M   'P 1'
#
loop_
_entity.id
_entity.type
_entity.pdbx_description
1 polymer ?
#
loop_
_entity_poly.entity_id
_entity_poly.type
_entity_poly.pdbx_seq_one_letter_code
_entity_poly.pdbx_strand_id
1 'polypeptide(L)'
;MGGGGGSPALVQFVSNNVVYTTTNPTSGTDAFTYTISDGNGGSASAAITVTITGTNSPPVANADSESVLDLLTVVLDPRVNDTDPNNDPLTVISATNGTNGTVTIQNGTQVTYTRTSAFPGPGSTVTDSFNYTISDGQGGTATSSVSVTLEASPACGGQGQPVCP
;
A
#
# COMPACT_ATOMS: atom_id res chain seq x y z
N MET A 1 -0.68 19.26 -31.70
CA MET A 1 0.19 18.07 -31.69
C MET A 1 1.22 18.30 -30.58
N GLY A 2 1.41 17.54 -29.52
CA GLY A 2 0.88 16.25 -29.04
C GLY A 2 1.92 15.70 -28.05
N GLY A 3 1.49 15.15 -26.90
CA GLY A 3 2.25 14.15 -26.15
C GLY A 3 2.78 14.53 -24.76
N GLY A 4 2.24 13.84 -23.73
CA GLY A 4 2.88 13.45 -22.46
C GLY A 4 3.17 14.58 -21.47
N GLY A 5 2.58 14.66 -20.28
CA GLY A 5 2.28 13.57 -19.35
C GLY A 5 3.08 13.80 -18.07
N GLY A 6 2.70 14.84 -17.30
CA GLY A 6 3.15 15.07 -15.94
C GLY A 6 2.06 15.86 -15.23
N SER A 7 1.46 15.30 -14.18
CA SER A 7 0.52 16.02 -13.30
C SER A 7 1.11 17.36 -12.87
N PRO A 8 0.30 18.42 -12.70
CA PRO A 8 0.81 19.79 -12.70
C PRO A 8 1.69 20.04 -11.47
N ALA A 9 2.99 20.20 -11.71
CA ALA A 9 3.86 20.86 -10.75
C ALA A 9 3.31 22.26 -10.48
N LEU A 10 3.36 22.71 -9.22
CA LEU A 10 3.05 24.09 -8.88
C LEU A 10 4.30 24.92 -9.14
N VAL A 11 4.20 25.87 -10.06
CA VAL A 11 5.23 26.89 -10.30
C VAL A 11 4.73 28.22 -9.74
N GLN A 12 5.44 28.76 -8.76
CA GLN A 12 5.14 30.06 -8.17
C GLN A 12 6.32 31.01 -8.36
N PHE A 13 6.04 32.22 -8.84
CA PHE A 13 7.01 33.31 -8.84
C PHE A 13 6.90 34.05 -7.49
N VAL A 14 7.93 33.97 -6.66
CA VAL A 14 8.02 34.64 -5.36
C VAL A 14 9.12 35.70 -5.45
N SER A 15 8.70 36.96 -5.61
CA SER A 15 9.61 38.08 -5.92
C SER A 15 10.45 37.80 -7.18
N ASN A 16 11.76 37.56 -7.02
CA ASN A 16 12.70 37.28 -8.11
C ASN A 16 13.08 35.79 -8.21
N ASN A 17 12.43 34.91 -7.43
CA ASN A 17 12.69 33.47 -7.42
C ASN A 17 11.53 32.69 -8.03
N VAL A 18 11.86 31.56 -8.64
CA VAL A 18 10.89 30.54 -9.03
C VAL A 18 10.89 29.46 -7.97
N VAL A 19 9.73 29.20 -7.37
CA VAL A 19 9.48 28.06 -6.50
C VAL A 19 8.80 26.99 -7.35
N TYR A 20 9.45 25.84 -7.46
CA TYR A 20 8.97 24.68 -8.20
C TYR A 20 8.66 23.55 -7.21
N THR A 21 7.42 23.08 -7.20
CA THR A 21 6.98 21.97 -6.35
C THR A 21 6.46 20.83 -7.23
N THR A 22 7.22 19.73 -7.31
CA THR A 22 6.81 18.51 -8.03
C THR A 22 5.86 17.64 -7.19
N THR A 23 4.90 16.98 -7.84
CA THR A 23 4.11 15.89 -7.23
C THR A 23 4.66 14.49 -7.60
N ASN A 24 5.70 14.42 -8.44
CA ASN A 24 6.35 13.19 -8.84
C ASN A 24 7.78 13.16 -8.27
N PRO A 25 8.01 12.44 -7.16
CA PRO A 25 9.25 12.54 -6.40
C PRO A 25 10.37 11.64 -6.91
N THR A 26 10.10 10.72 -7.85
CA THR A 26 11.00 9.59 -8.08
C THR A 26 11.91 9.76 -9.28
N SER A 27 11.38 10.20 -10.42
CA SER A 27 12.17 10.55 -11.60
C SER A 27 11.28 11.23 -12.64
N GLY A 28 11.88 12.10 -13.45
CA GLY A 28 11.18 12.71 -14.57
C GLY A 28 11.82 13.99 -15.05
N THR A 29 11.35 14.45 -16.19
CA THR A 29 11.68 15.78 -16.71
C THR A 29 10.40 16.59 -16.74
N ASP A 30 10.44 17.78 -16.17
CA ASP A 30 9.37 18.76 -16.26
C ASP A 30 9.88 20.01 -16.99
N ALA A 31 8.97 20.70 -17.67
CA ALA A 31 9.29 21.91 -18.40
C ALA A 31 8.18 22.94 -18.24
N PHE A 32 8.58 24.16 -17.88
CA PHE A 32 7.67 25.29 -17.83
C PHE A 32 8.27 26.49 -18.53
N THR A 33 7.41 27.33 -19.10
CA THR A 33 7.80 28.56 -19.77
C THR A 33 7.53 29.76 -18.88
N TYR A 34 8.38 30.78 -19.00
CA TYR A 34 8.17 32.07 -18.36
C TYR A 34 8.36 33.18 -19.38
N THR A 35 7.65 34.29 -19.18
CA THR A 35 7.73 35.48 -20.02
C THR A 35 8.17 36.66 -19.16
N ILE A 36 9.21 37.36 -19.61
CA ILE A 36 9.65 38.64 -19.05
C ILE A 36 9.18 39.77 -19.97
N SER A 37 8.79 40.90 -19.39
CA SER A 37 8.45 42.13 -20.11
C SER A 37 9.31 43.27 -19.62
N ASP A 38 9.69 44.17 -20.53
CA ASP A 38 10.44 45.39 -20.21
C ASP A 38 9.55 46.55 -19.75
N GLY A 39 8.22 46.35 -19.67
CA GLY A 39 7.24 47.38 -19.32
C GLY A 39 7.02 48.44 -20.40
N ASN A 40 7.69 48.35 -21.55
CA ASN A 40 7.66 49.32 -22.65
C ASN A 40 7.16 48.70 -23.97
N GLY A 41 6.47 47.56 -23.88
CA GLY A 41 5.90 46.84 -25.02
C GLY A 41 6.78 45.71 -25.56
N GLY A 42 7.99 45.54 -25.03
CA GLY A 42 8.84 44.38 -25.31
C GLY A 42 8.56 43.21 -24.36
N SER A 43 8.66 41.99 -24.89
CA SER A 43 8.64 40.77 -24.10
C SER A 43 9.53 39.69 -24.70
N ALA A 44 10.02 38.79 -23.84
CA ALA A 44 10.79 37.61 -24.23
C ALA A 44 10.33 36.40 -23.40
N SER A 45 10.31 35.23 -24.01
CA SER A 45 9.95 33.98 -23.34
C SER A 45 11.13 33.00 -23.34
N ALA A 46 11.26 32.22 -22.27
CA ALA A 46 12.22 31.14 -22.17
C ALA A 46 11.59 29.93 -21.46
N ALA A 47 12.20 28.76 -21.66
CA ALA A 47 11.80 27.52 -21.00
C ALA A 47 12.82 27.14 -19.92
N ILE A 48 12.32 26.70 -18.77
CA ILE A 48 13.10 26.04 -17.74
C ILE A 48 12.80 24.56 -17.83
N THR A 49 13.85 23.75 -17.94
CA THR A 49 13.76 22.30 -17.85
C THR A 49 14.28 21.87 -16.48
N VAL A 50 13.46 21.13 -15.74
CA VAL A 50 13.82 20.55 -14.44
C VAL A 50 13.96 19.06 -14.64
N THR A 51 15.16 18.52 -14.35
CA THR A 51 15.40 17.08 -14.35
C THR A 51 15.44 16.59 -12.90
N ILE A 52 14.47 15.75 -12.54
CA ILE A 52 14.38 15.12 -11.22
C ILE A 52 15.17 13.81 -11.33
N THR A 53 16.29 13.74 -10.60
CA THR A 53 17.17 12.56 -10.59
C THR A 53 16.96 11.79 -9.29
N GLY A 54 16.29 10.65 -9.41
CA GLY A 54 16.08 9.67 -8.36
C GLY A 54 15.76 8.32 -9.02
N THR A 55 15.85 7.24 -8.25
CA THR A 55 15.42 5.90 -8.70
C THR A 55 14.56 5.32 -7.59
N ASN A 56 13.27 5.15 -7.86
CA ASN A 56 12.38 4.43 -6.97
C ASN A 56 12.30 2.97 -7.41
N SER A 57 12.64 2.07 -6.50
CA SER A 57 12.49 0.64 -6.68
C SER A 57 11.16 0.24 -6.05
N PRO A 58 10.34 -0.58 -6.72
CA PRO A 58 9.11 -1.04 -6.11
C PRO A 58 9.40 -1.89 -4.86
N PRO A 59 8.44 -1.95 -3.93
CA PRO A 59 8.58 -2.77 -2.75
C PRO A 59 8.58 -4.27 -3.10
N VAL A 60 8.96 -5.10 -2.14
CA VAL A 60 8.95 -6.56 -2.22
C VAL A 60 8.00 -7.07 -1.15
N ALA A 61 6.87 -7.62 -1.59
CA ALA A 61 5.88 -8.24 -0.73
C ALA A 61 6.15 -9.75 -0.59
N ASN A 62 6.08 -10.29 0.64
CA ASN A 62 6.31 -11.69 0.97
C ASN A 62 5.03 -12.35 1.49
N ALA A 63 4.92 -13.66 1.38
CA ALA A 63 3.69 -14.35 1.81
C ALA A 63 3.63 -14.47 3.33
N ASP A 64 2.44 -14.27 3.89
CA ASP A 64 2.17 -14.35 5.32
C ASP A 64 1.32 -15.56 5.66
N SER A 65 1.44 -16.01 6.92
CA SER A 65 0.58 -17.04 7.47
C SER A 65 0.31 -16.79 8.94
N GLU A 66 -0.94 -16.99 9.36
CA GLU A 66 -1.37 -16.87 10.75
C GLU A 66 -2.26 -18.05 11.13
N SER A 67 -2.19 -18.51 12.38
CA SER A 67 -3.12 -19.53 12.92
C SER A 67 -3.78 -19.03 14.20
N VAL A 68 -5.10 -19.19 14.28
CA VAL A 68 -5.90 -18.73 15.42
C VAL A 68 -6.92 -19.76 15.86
N LEU A 69 -7.09 -19.88 17.19
CA LEU A 69 -8.03 -20.81 17.82
C LEU A 69 -9.28 -20.07 18.31
N ASP A 70 -10.45 -20.52 17.87
CA ASP A 70 -11.78 -20.03 18.24
C ASP A 70 -12.05 -18.54 18.00
N LEU A 71 -11.23 -17.87 17.17
CA LEU A 71 -11.42 -16.46 16.84
C LEU A 71 -12.35 -16.28 15.64
N LEU A 72 -13.32 -15.36 15.78
CA LEU A 72 -14.11 -14.87 14.66
C LEU A 72 -13.34 -13.85 13.81
N THR A 73 -12.49 -13.07 14.47
CA THR A 73 -11.75 -11.96 13.88
C THR A 73 -10.29 -12.03 14.30
N VAL A 74 -9.38 -11.79 13.36
CA VAL A 74 -7.94 -11.66 13.59
C VAL A 74 -7.45 -10.36 12.97
N VAL A 75 -6.54 -9.69 13.66
CA VAL A 75 -5.87 -8.48 13.19
C VAL A 75 -4.40 -8.81 13.00
N LEU A 76 -3.85 -8.51 11.84
CA LEU A 76 -2.45 -8.76 11.49
C LEU A 76 -1.86 -7.60 10.68
N ASP A 77 -0.55 -7.42 10.76
CA ASP A 77 0.21 -6.50 9.90
C ASP A 77 0.95 -7.33 8.86
N PRO A 78 0.49 -7.38 7.59
CA PRO A 78 1.13 -8.19 6.56
C PRO A 78 2.48 -7.60 6.10
N ARG A 79 2.84 -6.39 6.53
CA ARG A 79 4.07 -5.71 6.07
C ARG A 79 5.32 -6.11 6.83
N VAL A 80 5.20 -6.92 7.89
CA VAL A 80 6.30 -7.19 8.83
C VAL A 80 7.49 -7.87 8.15
N ASN A 81 7.23 -8.75 7.18
CA ASN A 81 8.23 -9.44 6.37
C ASN A 81 8.47 -8.75 5.01
N ASP A 82 7.79 -7.64 4.72
CA ASP A 82 7.92 -6.90 3.48
C ASP A 82 9.07 -5.90 3.56
N THR A 83 9.63 -5.57 2.40
CA THR A 83 10.78 -4.66 2.32
C THR A 83 10.66 -3.70 1.16
N ASP A 84 11.33 -2.56 1.28
CA ASP A 84 11.52 -1.62 0.19
C ASP A 84 13.02 -1.39 -0.04
N PRO A 85 13.54 -1.52 -1.27
CA PRO A 85 14.97 -1.34 -1.53
C PRO A 85 15.48 0.09 -1.28
N ASN A 86 14.59 1.08 -1.33
CA ASN A 86 14.87 2.47 -1.02
C ASN A 86 14.60 2.81 0.46
N ASN A 87 14.15 1.83 1.25
CA ASN A 87 13.71 1.97 2.63
C ASN A 87 12.52 2.94 2.81
N ASP A 88 11.70 3.08 1.77
CA ASP A 88 10.48 3.89 1.84
C ASP A 88 9.42 3.22 2.75
N PRO A 89 8.63 4.00 3.51
CA PRO A 89 7.56 3.44 4.35
C PRO A 89 6.48 2.74 3.53
N LEU A 90 6.16 1.50 3.91
CA LEU A 90 5.17 0.69 3.24
C LEU A 90 3.76 0.91 3.79
N THR A 91 2.77 1.01 2.92
CA THR A 91 1.35 1.10 3.31
C THR A 91 0.51 0.07 2.58
N VAL A 92 -0.40 -0.61 3.26
CA VAL A 92 -1.41 -1.49 2.64
C VAL A 92 -2.46 -0.61 1.98
N ILE A 93 -2.56 -0.69 0.65
CA ILE A 93 -3.46 0.14 -0.16
C ILE A 93 -4.66 -0.64 -0.71
N SER A 94 -4.58 -1.98 -0.78
CA SER A 94 -5.72 -2.82 -1.15
C SER A 94 -5.62 -4.21 -0.53
N ALA A 95 -6.78 -4.85 -0.32
CA ALA A 95 -6.88 -6.23 0.11
C ALA A 95 -8.14 -6.86 -0.49
N THR A 96 -8.06 -8.13 -0.90
CA THR A 96 -9.23 -8.89 -1.34
C THR A 96 -9.91 -9.55 -0.16
N ASN A 97 -11.16 -9.98 -0.34
CA ASN A 97 -11.76 -10.94 0.58
C ASN A 97 -11.21 -12.35 0.34
N GLY A 98 -11.29 -13.18 1.37
CA GLY A 98 -11.10 -14.62 1.25
C GLY A 98 -12.41 -15.31 0.85
N THR A 99 -12.34 -16.63 0.69
CA THR A 99 -13.51 -17.46 0.39
C THR A 99 -14.40 -17.71 1.62
N ASN A 100 -13.81 -17.67 2.83
CA ASN A 100 -14.47 -17.92 4.11
C ASN A 100 -14.50 -16.70 5.03
N GLY A 101 -14.05 -15.53 4.56
CA GLY A 101 -13.99 -14.32 5.35
C GLY A 101 -13.84 -13.04 4.54
N THR A 102 -14.11 -11.92 5.20
CA THR A 102 -13.92 -10.57 4.66
C THR A 102 -12.71 -9.90 5.27
N VAL A 103 -12.05 -9.03 4.50
CA VAL A 103 -10.86 -8.30 4.94
C VAL A 103 -11.12 -6.81 4.90
N THR A 104 -10.68 -6.09 5.93
CA THR A 104 -10.74 -4.62 5.99
C THR A 104 -9.38 -4.07 6.38
N ILE A 105 -8.91 -3.07 5.64
CA ILE A 105 -7.64 -2.40 5.93
C ILE A 105 -7.83 -1.41 7.07
N GLN A 106 -6.89 -1.43 8.03
CA GLN A 106 -6.86 -0.58 9.21
C GLN A 106 -5.68 0.38 9.11
N ASN A 107 -5.98 1.67 8.91
CA ASN A 107 -4.99 2.76 8.89
C ASN A 107 -3.82 2.53 7.91
N GLY A 108 -4.04 1.77 6.83
CA GLY A 108 -3.02 1.45 5.84
C GLY A 108 -1.84 0.62 6.36
N THR A 109 -1.96 -0.02 7.52
CA THR A 109 -0.85 -0.78 8.14
C THR A 109 -1.26 -2.19 8.53
N GLN A 110 -2.45 -2.36 9.07
CA GLN A 110 -2.98 -3.66 9.47
C GLN A 110 -4.17 -4.04 8.59
N VAL A 111 -4.53 -5.32 8.64
CA VAL A 111 -5.77 -5.84 8.09
C VAL A 111 -6.52 -6.60 9.17
N THR A 112 -7.85 -6.44 9.18
CA THR A 112 -8.77 -7.21 9.99
C THR A 112 -9.42 -8.26 9.09
N TYR A 113 -9.13 -9.52 9.31
CA TYR A 113 -9.86 -10.64 8.71
C TYR A 113 -10.99 -11.06 9.62
N THR A 114 -12.21 -11.16 9.09
CA THR A 114 -13.39 -11.64 9.80
C THR A 114 -14.00 -12.80 9.05
N ARG A 115 -14.04 -13.97 9.69
CA ARG A 115 -14.66 -15.16 9.12
C ARG A 115 -16.18 -14.98 8.98
N THR A 116 -16.76 -15.44 7.87
CA THR A 116 -18.20 -15.29 7.56
C THR A 116 -19.03 -16.53 7.86
N SER A 117 -18.40 -17.70 7.98
CA SER A 117 -19.07 -18.99 8.24
C SER A 117 -18.73 -19.53 9.62
N ALA A 118 -19.62 -20.32 10.24
CA ALA A 118 -19.31 -21.05 11.46
C ALA A 118 -18.33 -22.21 11.20
N PHE A 119 -17.72 -22.75 12.26
CA PHE A 119 -16.81 -23.89 12.11
C PHE A 119 -17.62 -25.13 11.72
N PRO A 120 -17.09 -26.00 10.84
CA PRO A 120 -17.77 -27.24 10.47
C PRO A 120 -18.10 -28.15 11.67
N GLY A 121 -17.29 -28.07 12.73
CA GLY A 121 -17.51 -28.73 14.01
C GLY A 121 -16.32 -28.56 14.95
N PRO A 122 -16.40 -29.08 16.18
CA PRO A 122 -15.30 -29.03 17.13
C PRO A 122 -14.04 -29.73 16.58
N GLY A 123 -12.86 -29.16 16.84
CA GLY A 123 -11.58 -29.69 16.34
C GLY A 123 -11.34 -29.51 14.84
N SER A 124 -12.21 -28.79 14.12
CA SER A 124 -12.02 -28.53 12.69
C SER A 124 -10.95 -27.48 12.44
N THR A 125 -10.24 -27.63 11.32
CA THR A 125 -9.32 -26.63 10.79
C THR A 125 -9.84 -26.15 9.44
N VAL A 126 -9.93 -24.84 9.24
CA VAL A 126 -10.31 -24.19 7.98
C VAL A 126 -9.21 -23.22 7.60
N THR A 127 -8.66 -23.36 6.40
CA THR A 127 -7.71 -22.37 5.84
C THR A 127 -8.44 -21.49 4.85
N ASP A 128 -8.17 -20.19 4.92
CA ASP A 128 -8.60 -19.21 3.94
C ASP A 128 -7.42 -18.34 3.51
N SER A 129 -7.52 -17.75 2.32
CA SER A 129 -6.44 -16.90 1.80
C SER A 129 -6.98 -15.65 1.14
N PHE A 130 -6.28 -14.54 1.30
CA PHE A 130 -6.55 -13.31 0.59
C PHE A 130 -5.26 -12.65 0.11
N ASN A 131 -5.38 -11.80 -0.90
CA ASN A 131 -4.25 -11.01 -1.41
C ASN A 131 -4.29 -9.60 -0.82
N TYR A 132 -3.12 -9.00 -0.64
CA TYR A 132 -2.97 -7.60 -0.27
C TYR A 132 -1.95 -6.92 -1.18
N THR A 133 -2.08 -5.60 -1.35
CA THR A 133 -1.12 -4.77 -2.09
C THR A 133 -0.57 -3.69 -1.18
N ILE A 134 0.75 -3.56 -1.18
CA ILE A 134 1.49 -2.49 -0.50
C ILE A 134 1.97 -1.43 -1.50
N SER A 135 2.15 -0.20 -1.04
CA SER A 135 2.79 0.89 -1.77
C SER A 135 3.86 1.57 -0.94
N ASP A 136 4.91 2.02 -1.62
CA ASP A 136 5.99 2.86 -1.11
C ASP A 136 5.63 4.36 -1.02
N GLY A 137 4.44 4.77 -1.51
CA GLY A 137 4.04 6.17 -1.59
C GLY A 137 4.72 6.98 -2.71
N GLN A 138 5.63 6.35 -3.44
CA GLN A 138 6.48 6.90 -4.48
C GLN A 138 6.09 6.36 -5.89
N GLY A 139 5.07 5.50 -5.93
CA GLY A 139 4.46 4.95 -7.14
C GLY A 139 4.83 3.48 -7.39
N GLY A 140 5.70 2.89 -6.59
CA GLY A 140 5.93 1.46 -6.56
C GLY A 140 4.86 0.75 -5.72
N THR A 141 4.51 -0.45 -6.18
CA THR A 141 3.56 -1.33 -5.50
C THR A 141 4.00 -2.79 -5.62
N ALA A 142 3.58 -3.61 -4.66
CA ALA A 142 3.76 -5.06 -4.71
C ALA A 142 2.54 -5.76 -4.09
N THR A 143 2.28 -6.98 -4.54
CA THR A 143 1.13 -7.78 -4.08
C THR A 143 1.62 -9.14 -3.60
N SER A 144 1.09 -9.59 -2.47
CA SER A 144 1.32 -10.92 -1.92
C SER A 144 0.04 -11.43 -1.27
N SER A 145 0.12 -12.54 -0.54
CA SER A 145 -1.01 -13.20 0.11
C SER A 145 -0.79 -13.42 1.60
N VAL A 146 -1.91 -13.48 2.32
CA VAL A 146 -1.99 -13.96 3.70
C VAL A 146 -2.82 -15.24 3.70
N SER A 147 -2.29 -16.29 4.31
CA SER A 147 -3.02 -17.52 4.63
C SER A 147 -3.45 -17.51 6.10
N VAL A 148 -4.75 -17.60 6.38
CA VAL A 148 -5.29 -17.66 7.74
C VAL A 148 -5.80 -19.06 8.01
N THR A 149 -5.22 -19.72 9.02
CA THR A 149 -5.68 -21.01 9.52
C THR A 149 -6.55 -20.79 10.75
N LEU A 150 -7.80 -21.21 10.68
CA LEU A 150 -8.81 -21.05 11.71
C LEU A 150 -9.07 -22.42 12.33
N GLU A 151 -8.80 -22.55 13.62
CA GLU A 151 -8.96 -23.78 14.37
C GLU A 151 -10.14 -23.65 15.33
N ALA A 152 -10.96 -24.69 15.41
CA ALA A 152 -12.01 -24.82 16.42
C ALA A 152 -11.51 -25.68 17.58
N SER A 153 -11.79 -25.29 18.82
CA SER A 153 -11.52 -26.15 19.97
C SER A 153 -12.21 -27.51 19.81
N PRO A 154 -11.58 -28.60 20.29
CA PRO A 154 -12.22 -29.91 20.35
C PRO A 154 -13.51 -29.92 21.18
N ALA A 155 -14.35 -30.93 20.97
CA ALA A 155 -15.57 -31.08 21.74
C ALA A 155 -15.23 -31.37 23.21
N CYS A 156 -15.91 -30.70 24.14
CA CYS A 156 -15.85 -31.09 25.54
C CYS A 156 -16.57 -32.42 25.74
N GLY A 157 -15.83 -33.49 26.07
CA GLY A 157 -16.40 -34.78 26.51
C GLY A 157 -16.06 -35.96 25.62
N GLY A 158 -14.92 -36.60 25.91
CA GLY A 158 -14.53 -37.91 25.42
C GLY A 158 -13.29 -38.39 26.17
N GLN A 159 -13.24 -39.68 26.54
CA GLN A 159 -12.14 -40.29 27.31
C GLN A 159 -10.79 -39.98 26.64
N GLY A 160 -9.95 -39.17 27.30
CA GLY A 160 -8.61 -38.79 26.82
C GLY A 160 -8.39 -37.32 26.46
N GLN A 161 -9.40 -36.44 26.59
CA GLN A 161 -9.22 -34.99 26.38
C GLN A 161 -8.97 -34.22 27.68
N PRO A 162 -8.17 -33.13 27.65
CA PRO A 162 -7.97 -32.25 28.79
C PRO A 162 -9.32 -31.68 29.25
N VAL A 163 -9.56 -31.74 30.57
CA VAL A 163 -10.71 -31.10 31.23
C VAL A 163 -10.62 -29.58 31.07
N CYS A 164 -11.70 -28.94 30.63
CA CYS A 164 -11.81 -27.49 30.64
C CYS A 164 -11.80 -26.94 32.08
N PRO A 165 -11.35 -25.68 32.29
CA PRO A 165 -11.43 -25.00 33.58
C PRO A 165 -12.86 -24.78 34.08
#